data_AF-A0A3Q7HPS4-F1
#
_entry.id   AF-A0A3Q7HPS4-F1
#
_cell.length_a   1.000
_cell.length_b   1.000
_cell.length_c   1.000
_cell.angle_alpha   90.00
_cell.angle_beta   90.00
_cell.angle_gamma   90.00
#
_symmetry.space_group_name_H-M   'P 1'
#
loop_
_entity.id
_entity.type
_entity.pdbx_description
1 polymer ?
#
loop_
_entity_poly.entity_id
_entity_poly.type
_entity_poly.pdbx_seq_one_letter_code
_entity_poly.pdbx_strand_id
1 'polypeptide(L)'
;MILQASISSIKRNTRMLICYQLDKMQLLISEKMWSVHHIIATDVFKEDKEEDLDEAWMSTFLQPCLDIVKTFLKTIITILLLSKKILKTQRSNSNIEKLVEDSVFISKYKYDSCFIWIDVEQSVLNRRVDMRVIKWSKQITLKESDGPSVSLKWTDI
;
A
#
# COMPACT_ATOMS: atom_id res chain seq x y z
N MET A 1 21.74 -31.15 5.10
CA MET A 1 20.48 -31.71 4.54
C MET A 1 19.93 -30.78 3.47
N ILE A 2 19.41 -31.33 2.37
CA ILE A 2 18.87 -30.58 1.22
C ILE A 2 17.71 -29.65 1.65
N LEU A 3 16.83 -30.11 2.54
CA LEU A 3 15.67 -29.33 3.00
C LEU A 3 16.07 -28.01 3.68
N GLN A 4 17.07 -28.03 4.56
CA GLN A 4 17.56 -26.82 5.23
C GLN A 4 18.18 -25.83 4.23
N ALA A 5 18.93 -26.33 3.25
CA ALA A 5 19.50 -25.49 2.20
C ALA A 5 18.41 -24.83 1.32
N SER A 6 17.35 -25.57 1.00
CA SER A 6 16.20 -25.04 0.26
C SER A 6 15.44 -23.98 1.06
N ILE A 7 15.20 -24.22 2.36
CA ILE A 7 14.55 -23.24 3.26
C ILE A 7 15.37 -21.95 3.33
N SER A 8 16.68 -22.06 3.54
CA SER A 8 17.59 -20.91 3.55
C SER A 8 17.57 -20.15 2.23
N SER A 9 17.51 -20.86 1.10
CA SER A 9 17.45 -20.26 -0.23
C SER A 9 16.12 -19.51 -0.47
N ILE A 10 14.99 -20.09 -0.06
CA ILE A 10 13.67 -19.43 -0.14
C ILE A 10 13.68 -18.14 0.67
N LYS A 11 14.14 -18.19 1.93
CA LYS A 11 14.25 -17.01 2.79
C LYS A 11 15.12 -15.93 2.15
N ARG A 12 16.29 -16.30 1.61
CA ARG A 12 17.20 -15.38 0.93
C ARG A 12 16.54 -14.73 -0.29
N ASN A 13 15.86 -15.51 -1.12
CA ASN A 13 15.19 -15.03 -2.32
C ASN A 13 14.04 -14.08 -1.98
N THR A 14 13.23 -14.40 -0.97
CA THR A 14 12.14 -13.51 -0.53
C THR A 14 12.68 -12.19 0.01
N ARG A 15 13.76 -12.21 0.78
CA ARG A 15 14.41 -10.98 1.28
C ARG A 15 14.94 -10.11 0.13
N MET A 16 15.61 -10.73 -0.85
CA MET A 16 16.06 -10.03 -2.06
C MET A 16 14.88 -9.40 -2.83
N LEU A 17 13.77 -10.12 -2.97
CA LEU A 17 12.58 -9.61 -3.64
C LEU A 17 12.00 -8.38 -2.92
N ILE A 18 11.94 -8.41 -1.59
CA ILE A 18 11.50 -7.26 -0.78
C ILE A 18 12.41 -6.05 -1.04
N CYS A 19 13.74 -6.23 -1.03
CA CYS A 19 14.68 -5.14 -1.32
C CYS A 19 14.44 -4.56 -2.73
N TYR A 20 14.31 -5.41 -3.75
CA TYR A 20 14.05 -4.95 -5.12
C TYR A 20 12.72 -4.19 -5.26
N GLN A 21 11.69 -4.60 -4.50
CA GLN A 21 10.41 -3.90 -4.49
C GLN A 21 10.54 -2.52 -3.84
N LEU A 22 11.28 -2.42 -2.72
CA LEU A 22 11.58 -1.14 -2.07
C LEU A 22 12.33 -0.19 -3.00
N ASP A 23 13.39 -0.67 -3.66
CA ASP A 23 14.18 0.12 -4.60
C ASP A 23 13.34 0.63 -5.77
N LYS A 24 12.46 -0.21 -6.33
CA LYS A 24 11.52 0.19 -7.40
C LYS A 24 10.56 1.27 -6.93
N MET A 25 10.02 1.16 -5.71
CA MET A 25 9.11 2.17 -5.18
C MET A 25 9.84 3.49 -4.95
N GLN A 26 11.03 3.47 -4.36
CA GLN A 26 11.85 4.67 -4.17
C GLN A 26 12.18 5.36 -5.50
N LEU A 27 12.52 4.57 -6.54
CA LEU A 27 12.73 5.09 -7.88
C LEU A 27 11.48 5.79 -8.42
N LEU A 28 10.31 5.14 -8.35
CA LEU A 28 9.04 5.71 -8.82
C LEU A 28 8.69 7.02 -8.11
N ILE A 29 8.94 7.12 -6.80
CA ILE A 29 8.72 8.34 -6.02
C ILE A 29 9.64 9.46 -6.51
N SER A 30 10.93 9.17 -6.67
CA SER A 30 11.94 10.15 -7.08
C SER A 30 11.74 10.65 -8.51
N GLU A 31 11.40 9.77 -9.45
CA GLU A 31 11.28 10.11 -10.88
C GLU A 31 9.96 10.76 -11.24
N LYS A 32 8.87 10.42 -10.52
CA LYS A 32 7.53 10.91 -10.84
C LYS A 32 7.02 12.01 -9.92
N MET A 33 7.84 12.47 -8.96
CA MET A 33 7.48 13.48 -7.96
C MET A 33 6.13 13.19 -7.29
N TRP A 34 5.84 11.91 -7.03
CA TRP A 34 4.56 11.52 -6.44
C TRP A 34 4.49 12.01 -5.00
N SER A 35 3.38 12.67 -4.65
CA SER A 35 3.04 12.94 -3.26
C SER A 35 2.65 11.63 -2.59
N VAL A 36 3.57 11.06 -1.81
CA VAL A 36 3.36 9.81 -1.09
C VAL A 36 3.19 10.06 0.40
N HIS A 37 2.12 9.53 0.96
CA HIS A 37 1.88 9.53 2.40
C HIS A 37 2.49 8.27 3.03
N HIS A 38 3.49 8.45 3.88
CA HIS A 38 4.12 7.35 4.60
C HIS A 38 3.33 7.01 5.88
N ILE A 39 3.01 5.73 6.05
CA ILE A 39 2.36 5.20 7.25
C ILE A 39 3.29 4.12 7.81
N ILE A 40 3.85 4.38 9.00
CA ILE A 40 4.72 3.41 9.67
C ILE A 40 3.83 2.33 10.29
N ALA A 41 3.93 1.10 9.80
CA ALA A 41 3.21 -0.06 10.34
C ALA A 41 4.13 -1.02 11.10
N THR A 42 5.41 -0.67 11.29
CA THR A 42 6.41 -1.49 11.97
C THR A 42 5.91 -2.11 13.27
N ASP A 43 5.27 -1.32 14.14
CA ASP A 43 4.82 -1.79 15.46
C ASP A 43 3.67 -2.79 15.37
N VAL A 44 2.78 -2.62 14.38
CA VAL A 44 1.72 -3.59 14.07
C VAL A 44 2.30 -4.95 13.66
N PHE A 45 3.43 -4.95 12.97
CA PHE A 45 4.09 -6.19 12.56
C PHE A 45 5.01 -6.80 13.62
N LYS A 46 5.32 -6.10 14.72
CA LYS A 46 6.16 -6.62 15.83
C LYS A 46 5.45 -7.63 16.72
N GLU A 47 4.12 -7.55 16.82
CA GLU A 47 3.34 -8.47 17.66
C GLU A 47 3.08 -9.78 16.91
N ASP A 48 3.55 -10.90 17.47
CA ASP A 48 3.46 -12.24 16.88
C ASP A 48 2.06 -12.87 17.03
N LYS A 49 1.12 -12.21 17.71
CA LYS A 49 -0.21 -12.74 18.00
C LYS A 49 -1.18 -12.39 16.90
N GLU A 50 -1.79 -13.41 16.32
CA GLU A 50 -2.81 -13.29 15.27
C GLU A 50 -4.14 -12.69 15.81
N GLU A 51 -4.38 -12.81 17.13
CA GLU A 51 -5.65 -12.46 17.81
C GLU A 51 -5.70 -11.04 18.43
N ASP A 52 -4.57 -10.42 18.77
CA ASP A 52 -4.52 -9.06 19.35
C ASP A 52 -4.38 -7.96 18.27
N LEU A 53 -4.28 -8.35 16.99
CA LEU A 53 -3.97 -7.46 15.86
C LEU A 53 -5.10 -6.51 15.50
N ASP A 54 -6.36 -6.82 15.80
CA ASP A 54 -7.48 -6.06 15.22
C ASP A 54 -7.58 -4.63 15.76
N GLU A 55 -7.44 -4.39 17.07
CA GLU A 55 -7.59 -3.03 17.62
C GLU A 55 -6.37 -2.13 17.31
N ALA A 56 -5.16 -2.68 17.46
CA ALA A 56 -3.92 -1.98 17.15
C ALA A 56 -3.81 -1.68 15.64
N TRP A 57 -4.23 -2.61 14.77
CA TRP A 57 -4.29 -2.40 13.32
C TRP A 57 -5.29 -1.30 12.96
N MET A 58 -6.49 -1.33 13.53
CA MET A 58 -7.54 -0.35 13.22
C MET A 58 -7.13 1.07 13.64
N SER A 59 -6.55 1.23 14.82
CA SER A 59 -6.14 2.53 15.33
C SER A 59 -4.84 3.06 14.72
N THR A 60 -3.82 2.21 14.55
CA THR A 60 -2.48 2.62 14.12
C THR A 60 -2.36 2.69 12.60
N PHE A 61 -3.07 1.83 11.87
CA PHE A 61 -2.91 1.70 10.44
C PHE A 61 -4.14 2.19 9.66
N LEU A 62 -5.34 1.69 10.00
CA LEU A 62 -6.53 2.01 9.22
C LEU A 62 -6.96 3.47 9.40
N GLN A 63 -6.91 4.00 10.61
CA GLN A 63 -7.37 5.36 10.89
C GLN A 63 -6.57 6.43 10.13
N PRO A 64 -5.21 6.42 10.11
CA PRO A 64 -4.44 7.32 9.27
C PRO A 64 -4.75 7.19 7.77
N CYS A 65 -4.92 5.96 7.26
CA CYS A 65 -5.33 5.74 5.87
C CYS A 65 -6.66 6.42 5.56
N LEU A 66 -7.66 6.22 6.42
CA LEU A 66 -8.98 6.81 6.27
C LEU A 66 -8.93 8.33 6.32
N ASP A 67 -8.11 8.91 7.19
CA ASP A 67 -8.00 10.36 7.34
C ASP A 67 -7.29 11.00 6.14
N ILE A 68 -6.29 10.34 5.56
CA ILE A 68 -5.64 10.75 4.30
C ILE A 68 -6.68 10.75 3.16
N VAL A 69 -7.43 9.66 3.00
CA VAL A 69 -8.45 9.54 1.93
C VAL A 69 -9.57 10.56 2.12
N LYS A 70 -10.07 10.76 3.35
CA LYS A 70 -11.08 11.78 3.66
C LYS A 70 -10.59 13.18 3.33
N THR A 71 -9.34 13.49 3.67
CA THR A 71 -8.74 14.81 3.39
C THR A 71 -8.62 15.04 1.88
N PHE A 72 -8.14 14.04 1.15
CA PHE A 72 -8.06 14.07 -0.31
C PHE A 72 -9.44 14.31 -0.97
N LEU A 73 -10.46 13.57 -0.55
CA LEU A 73 -11.83 13.73 -1.05
C LEU A 73 -12.42 15.10 -0.73
N LYS A 74 -12.20 15.62 0.49
CA LYS A 74 -12.63 16.98 0.87
C LYS A 74 -11.99 18.04 -0.03
N THR A 75 -10.70 17.93 -0.30
CA THR A 75 -9.99 18.85 -1.21
C THR A 75 -10.60 18.83 -2.60
N ILE A 76 -10.85 17.65 -3.17
CA ILE A 76 -11.52 17.51 -4.48
C ILE A 76 -12.90 18.16 -4.47
N ILE A 77 -13.73 17.87 -3.45
CA ILE A 77 -15.08 18.43 -3.35
C ILE A 77 -15.04 19.96 -3.27
N THR A 78 -14.14 20.53 -2.45
CA THR A 78 -13.97 21.98 -2.33
C THR A 78 -13.58 22.61 -3.67
N ILE A 79 -12.62 22.02 -4.41
CA ILE A 79 -12.22 22.50 -5.74
C ILE A 79 -13.40 22.46 -6.71
N LEU A 80 -14.19 21.38 -6.72
CA LEU A 80 -15.39 21.25 -7.56
C LEU A 80 -16.50 22.24 -7.20
N LEU A 81 -16.66 22.59 -5.92
CA LEU A 81 -17.63 23.58 -5.49
C LEU A 81 -17.19 25.01 -5.87
N LEU A 82 -15.90 25.32 -5.72
CA LEU A 82 -15.33 26.59 -6.16
C LEU A 82 -15.47 26.76 -7.68
N SER A 83 -15.15 25.74 -8.47
CA SER A 83 -15.30 25.79 -9.93
C SER A 83 -16.76 25.98 -10.35
N LYS A 84 -17.71 25.28 -9.71
CA LYS A 84 -19.16 25.49 -9.93
C LYS A 84 -19.60 26.91 -9.56
N LYS A 85 -19.07 27.49 -8.48
CA LYS A 85 -19.40 28.86 -8.05
C LYS A 85 -18.89 29.88 -9.07
N ILE A 86 -17.64 29.74 -9.51
CA ILE A 86 -17.02 30.58 -10.54
C ILE A 86 -17.84 30.53 -11.84
N LEU A 87 -18.21 29.33 -12.30
CA LEU A 87 -19.02 29.15 -13.51
C LEU A 87 -20.40 29.84 -13.41
N LYS A 88 -21.05 29.76 -12.24
CA LYS A 88 -22.34 30.44 -12.01
C LYS A 88 -22.19 31.96 -12.04
N THR A 89 -21.17 32.51 -11.37
CA THR A 89 -20.91 33.97 -11.38
C THR A 89 -20.53 34.47 -12.78
N GLN A 90 -19.84 33.66 -13.57
CA GLN A 90 -19.44 34.01 -14.95
C GLN A 90 -20.65 34.02 -15.90
N ARG A 91 -21.60 33.08 -15.77
CA ARG A 91 -22.82 33.04 -16.60
C ARG A 91 -23.75 34.24 -16.38
N SER A 92 -23.71 34.86 -15.20
CA SER A 92 -24.50 36.06 -14.88
C SER A 92 -23.86 37.38 -15.34
N ASN A 93 -22.59 37.37 -15.77
CA ASN A 93 -21.89 38.52 -16.32
C ASN A 93 -21.81 38.39 -17.85
N SER A 94 -22.84 38.86 -18.56
CA SER A 94 -23.06 38.64 -19.99
C SER A 94 -22.09 39.35 -20.96
N ASN A 95 -20.85 39.70 -20.57
CA ASN A 95 -19.91 40.45 -21.41
C ASN A 95 -18.42 40.08 -21.20
N ILE A 96 -18.06 38.79 -21.16
CA ILE A 96 -16.65 38.42 -20.96
C ILE A 96 -16.22 37.26 -21.88
N GLU A 97 -15.86 37.60 -23.12
CA GLU A 97 -15.16 36.73 -24.08
C GLU A 97 -13.67 36.49 -23.73
N LYS A 98 -13.20 36.80 -22.51
CA LYS A 98 -11.76 36.87 -22.20
C LYS A 98 -11.21 35.93 -21.12
N LEU A 99 -11.98 34.97 -20.60
CA LEU A 99 -11.50 34.13 -19.49
C LEU A 99 -11.67 32.62 -19.74
N VAL A 100 -11.36 32.18 -20.96
CA VAL A 100 -11.23 30.74 -21.29
C VAL A 100 -9.94 30.13 -20.71
N GLU A 101 -8.99 30.95 -20.26
CA GLU A 101 -7.74 30.51 -19.64
C GLU A 101 -7.95 29.76 -18.30
N ASP A 102 -9.04 30.03 -17.57
CA ASP A 102 -9.27 29.44 -16.24
C ASP A 102 -9.77 27.98 -16.32
N SER A 103 -10.33 27.57 -17.46
CA SER A 103 -10.61 26.15 -17.75
C SER A 103 -9.31 25.33 -17.82
N VAL A 104 -8.19 25.97 -18.18
CA VAL A 104 -6.87 25.34 -18.22
C VAL A 104 -6.32 25.14 -16.80
N PHE A 105 -6.66 26.01 -15.85
CA PHE A 105 -6.27 25.87 -14.44
C PHE A 105 -6.81 24.59 -13.80
N ILE A 106 -8.06 24.21 -14.11
CA ILE A 106 -8.66 22.96 -13.62
C ILE A 106 -8.04 21.74 -14.32
N SER A 107 -7.64 21.89 -15.60
CA SER A 107 -6.94 20.83 -16.34
C SER A 107 -5.51 20.56 -15.84
N LYS A 108 -4.90 21.51 -15.10
CA LYS A 108 -3.56 21.36 -14.51
C LYS A 108 -3.58 20.56 -13.20
N TYR A 109 -4.73 20.52 -12.51
CA TYR A 109 -5.05 19.55 -11.45
C TYR A 109 -5.46 18.20 -12.04
N LYS A 110 -4.74 17.74 -13.06
CA LYS A 110 -4.93 16.44 -13.71
C LYS A 110 -4.54 15.34 -12.73
N TYR A 111 -5.47 15.02 -11.84
CA TYR A 111 -5.44 13.91 -10.89
C TYR A 111 -4.14 13.87 -10.08
N ASP A 112 -4.00 14.77 -9.10
CA ASP A 112 -3.10 14.48 -7.98
C ASP A 112 -3.54 13.13 -7.40
N SER A 113 -2.74 12.10 -7.67
CA SER A 113 -3.04 10.75 -7.22
C SER A 113 -2.58 10.63 -5.77
N CYS A 114 -3.46 10.14 -4.90
CA CYS A 114 -3.13 9.92 -3.49
C CYS A 114 -2.45 8.55 -3.35
N PHE A 115 -1.13 8.54 -3.17
CA PHE A 115 -0.37 7.31 -2.92
C PHE A 115 -0.11 7.14 -1.43
N ILE A 116 -0.40 5.94 -0.91
CA ILE A 116 -0.14 5.58 0.48
C ILE A 116 0.96 4.52 0.47
N TRP A 117 2.06 4.79 1.17
CA TRP A 117 3.15 3.84 1.37
C TRP A 117 3.17 3.38 2.83
N ILE A 118 3.01 2.08 3.01
CA ILE A 118 3.15 1.40 4.28
C ILE A 118 4.63 1.08 4.51
N ASP A 119 5.24 1.75 5.48
CA ASP A 119 6.64 1.52 5.86
C ASP A 119 6.73 0.53 7.02
N VAL A 120 7.53 -0.52 6.83
CA VAL A 120 7.74 -1.59 7.81
C VAL A 120 9.23 -1.86 7.88
N GLU A 121 9.78 -1.84 9.10
CA GLU A 121 11.20 -2.07 9.32
C GLU A 121 11.66 -3.42 8.71
N GLN A 122 12.77 -3.38 7.97
CA GLN A 122 13.30 -4.55 7.27
C GLN A 122 13.57 -5.74 8.22
N SER A 123 13.97 -5.48 9.45
CA SER A 123 14.21 -6.51 10.48
C SER A 123 12.92 -7.27 10.82
N VAL A 124 11.80 -6.56 10.93
CA VAL A 124 10.46 -7.09 11.21
C VAL A 124 9.96 -7.90 10.02
N LEU A 125 10.13 -7.40 8.80
CA LEU A 125 9.81 -8.16 7.57
C LEU A 125 10.64 -9.45 7.46
N ASN A 126 11.94 -9.37 7.73
CA ASN A 126 12.82 -10.54 7.70
C ASN A 126 12.38 -11.61 8.70
N ARG A 127 12.02 -11.21 9.93
CA ARG A 127 11.47 -12.10 10.95
C ARG A 127 10.16 -12.74 10.51
N ARG A 128 9.24 -11.97 9.90
CA ARG A 128 7.96 -12.48 9.38
C ARG A 128 8.17 -13.50 8.26
N VAL A 129 9.10 -13.25 7.35
CA VAL A 129 9.51 -14.22 6.31
C VAL A 129 10.03 -15.50 6.96
N ASP A 130 10.89 -15.38 7.97
CA ASP A 130 11.42 -16.55 8.68
C ASP A 130 10.32 -17.40 9.31
N MET A 131 9.37 -16.78 10.01
CA MET A 131 8.27 -17.47 10.66
C MET A 131 7.34 -18.15 9.65
N ARG A 132 6.97 -17.45 8.57
CA ARG A 132 6.08 -18.03 7.53
C ARG A 132 6.72 -19.21 6.82
N VAL A 133 8.00 -19.11 6.46
CA VAL A 133 8.71 -20.22 5.81
C VAL A 133 8.86 -21.41 6.76
N ILE A 134 9.11 -21.16 8.07
CA ILE A 134 9.15 -22.22 9.08
C ILE A 134 7.77 -22.89 9.25
N LYS A 135 6.68 -22.11 9.33
CA LYS A 135 5.30 -22.63 9.44
C LYS A 135 4.95 -23.48 8.22
N TRP A 136 5.27 -23.00 7.02
CA TRP A 136 5.06 -23.72 5.76
C TRP A 136 5.88 -25.03 5.71
N SER A 137 7.15 -24.97 6.09
CA SER A 137 8.00 -26.17 6.16
C SER A 137 7.44 -27.22 7.12
N LYS A 138 6.95 -26.81 8.29
CA LYS A 138 6.33 -27.74 9.26
C LYS A 138 5.06 -28.38 8.70
N GLN A 139 4.22 -27.61 8.00
CA GLN A 139 3.01 -28.15 7.37
C GLN A 139 3.33 -29.17 6.27
N ILE A 140 4.39 -28.95 5.48
CA ILE A 140 4.81 -29.92 4.46
C ILE A 140 5.28 -31.22 5.12
N THR A 141 6.12 -31.14 6.14
CA THR A 141 6.63 -32.34 6.83
C THR A 141 5.51 -33.13 7.50
N LEU A 142 4.50 -32.47 8.09
CA LEU A 142 3.32 -33.13 8.65
C LEU A 142 2.46 -33.80 7.58
N LYS A 143 2.31 -33.19 6.40
CA LYS A 143 1.56 -33.77 5.28
C LYS A 143 2.30 -34.93 4.60
N GLU A 144 3.63 -34.92 4.57
CA GLU A 144 4.43 -36.03 4.06
C GLU A 144 4.39 -37.26 4.99
N SER A 145 4.21 -37.07 6.31
CA SER A 145 4.05 -38.19 7.25
C SER A 145 2.69 -38.88 7.18
N ASP A 146 1.66 -38.23 6.61
CA ASP A 146 0.29 -38.74 6.55
C ASP A 146 -0.03 -39.56 5.27
N GLY A 147 0.97 -39.82 4.42
CA GLY A 147 0.81 -40.60 3.19
C GLY A 147 0.20 -39.81 2.01
N PRO A 148 0.17 -40.37 0.78
CA PRO A 148 -0.05 -39.59 -0.43
C PRO A 148 -1.55 -39.39 -0.67
N SER A 149 -2.16 -38.44 0.01
CA SER A 149 -3.44 -37.87 -0.41
C SER A 149 -3.52 -36.40 0.00
N VAL A 150 -3.16 -35.52 -0.93
CA VAL A 150 -3.89 -34.28 -1.29
C VAL A 150 -3.00 -33.51 -2.27
N SER A 151 -3.44 -33.45 -3.52
CA SER A 151 -2.90 -32.57 -4.56
C SER A 151 -3.10 -31.11 -4.14
N LEU A 152 -2.02 -30.41 -3.79
CA LEU A 152 -2.05 -28.97 -3.53
C LEU A 152 -2.35 -28.21 -4.84
N LYS A 153 -3.53 -27.60 -4.95
CA LYS A 153 -3.80 -26.56 -5.94
C LYS A 153 -3.27 -25.24 -5.41
N TRP A 154 -2.52 -24.53 -6.25
CA TRP A 154 -1.94 -23.21 -5.97
C TRP A 154 -2.97 -22.10 -5.70
N THR A 155 -4.26 -22.38 -5.85
CA THR A 155 -5.36 -21.40 -5.74
C THR A 155 -5.92 -21.24 -4.33
N ASP A 156 -5.48 -22.05 -3.36
CA ASP A 156 -5.99 -21.99 -1.98
C ASP A 156 -5.09 -21.14 -1.05
N ILE A 157 -4.39 -20.14 -1.61
CA ILE A 157 -3.54 -19.16 -0.89
C ILE A 157 -4.09 -17.76 -1.13
#